data_AF-A0A651HG40-F1
#
_entry.id   AF-A0A651HG40-F1
#
_cell.length_a   1.000
_cell.length_b   1.000
_cell.length_c   1.000
_cell.angle_alpha   90.00
_cell.angle_beta   90.00
_cell.angle_gamma   90.00
#
_symmetry.space_group_name_H-M   'P 1'
#
loop_
_entity.id
_entity.type
_entity.pdbx_description
1 polymer ?
#
loop_
_entity_poly.entity_id
_entity_poly.type
_entity_poly.pdbx_seq_one_letter_code
_entity_poly.pdbx_strand_id
1 'polypeptide(L)'
;MTPPRPTNPGERNPDEDKSVGKFEAADTTHEETVVNPHDDAHLNSELLQAMAEGSLDPARMDPARAHLAGCGRCRAELEGWQLLFSELEDLPDLGPALGFADRVMTKVEVRPPLAQRAADGLRRLVPSRSAPSRVRHLNVNGIHEYLDRQLGIRARQRVDEHLATCGRCRSEMEGWAPVFEGLQALPRFSPPQGFADAVMTRVPVAAIAEAARSPEAAWTTRALDAASRLIPATRKGWAVVGGLVATPTVAMVAAVAAVVLHPLLSFGGLLTFARWRLSDALGAGWLRALESFGGNPVVLRAWEVVSTLLQAPGMVAFGLVALWASVLAAAWVLYRHVIAPSFSTENHVKASS
;
A
#
# COMPACT_ATOMS: atom_id res chain seq x y z
N MET A 1 55.67 -38.50 0.51
CA MET A 1 54.34 -38.78 1.11
C MET A 1 53.31 -38.20 0.16
N THR A 2 52.62 -39.07 -0.56
CA THR A 2 51.74 -38.73 -1.69
C THR A 2 50.29 -38.83 -1.19
N PRO A 3 49.42 -37.84 -1.44
CA PRO A 3 48.04 -37.90 -0.95
C PRO A 3 47.21 -38.94 -1.74
N PRO A 4 46.23 -39.59 -1.10
CA PRO A 4 45.38 -40.59 -1.75
C PRO A 4 44.35 -39.94 -2.70
N ARG A 5 44.11 -40.65 -3.80
CA ARG A 5 43.18 -40.31 -4.88
C ARG A 5 41.74 -40.62 -4.45
N PRO A 6 40.76 -39.73 -4.65
CA PRO A 6 39.36 -40.02 -4.31
C PRO A 6 38.75 -41.01 -5.32
N THR A 7 38.14 -42.06 -4.80
CA THR A 7 37.31 -43.03 -5.54
C THR A 7 35.91 -42.49 -5.75
N ASN A 8 35.45 -42.55 -7.00
CA ASN A 8 34.15 -42.06 -7.46
C ASN A 8 33.10 -43.19 -7.35
N PRO A 9 32.00 -43.02 -6.59
CA PRO A 9 30.92 -44.01 -6.54
C PRO A 9 29.77 -43.58 -7.45
N GLY A 10 29.47 -44.36 -8.50
CA GLY A 10 28.22 -44.17 -9.24
C GLY A 10 28.19 -44.64 -10.68
N GLU A 11 28.62 -45.87 -10.97
CA GLU A 11 28.17 -46.54 -12.19
C GLU A 11 26.70 -46.96 -11.98
N ARG A 12 25.79 -46.22 -12.62
CA ARG A 12 24.36 -46.54 -12.68
C ARG A 12 24.13 -47.49 -13.87
N ASN A 13 23.62 -48.66 -13.56
CA ASN A 13 23.31 -49.79 -14.46
C ASN A 13 22.28 -49.38 -15.55
N PRO A 14 22.52 -49.64 -16.85
CA PRO A 14 21.65 -49.16 -17.94
C PRO A 14 20.49 -50.10 -18.34
N ASP A 15 20.20 -51.18 -17.62
CA ASP A 15 19.28 -52.23 -18.07
C ASP A 15 17.95 -52.38 -17.30
N GLU A 16 17.43 -51.32 -16.65
CA GLU A 16 16.04 -51.33 -16.16
C GLU A 16 15.05 -50.81 -17.20
N ASP A 17 14.77 -51.72 -18.12
CA ASP A 17 13.45 -52.26 -18.43
C ASP A 17 12.31 -51.32 -18.82
N LYS A 18 12.16 -51.29 -20.14
CA LYS A 18 10.94 -51.12 -20.95
C LYS A 18 9.66 -51.66 -20.27
N SER A 19 8.88 -50.76 -19.68
CA SER A 19 7.43 -50.92 -19.59
C SER A 19 6.72 -49.64 -20.03
N VAL A 20 6.63 -49.48 -21.36
CA VAL A 20 5.80 -48.45 -21.99
C VAL A 20 4.34 -48.86 -21.83
N GLY A 21 3.76 -48.48 -20.70
CA GLY A 21 2.32 -48.49 -20.48
C GLY A 21 1.66 -47.43 -21.36
N LYS A 22 0.72 -47.89 -22.18
CA LYS A 22 -0.22 -47.12 -22.98
C LYS A 22 -1.00 -46.13 -22.09
N PHE A 23 -0.65 -44.85 -22.13
CA PHE A 23 -1.46 -43.79 -21.50
C PHE A 23 -2.67 -43.50 -22.40
N GLU A 24 -3.76 -44.20 -22.10
CA GLU A 24 -5.11 -43.78 -22.48
C GLU A 24 -5.41 -42.45 -21.78
N ALA A 25 -5.95 -41.50 -22.54
CA ALA A 25 -6.35 -40.18 -22.08
C ALA A 25 -7.47 -40.30 -21.04
N ALA A 26 -7.08 -40.35 -19.77
CA ALA A 26 -7.99 -40.21 -18.65
C ALA A 26 -8.26 -38.72 -18.43
N ASP A 27 -9.51 -38.37 -18.70
CA ASP A 27 -10.22 -37.18 -18.25
C ASP A 27 -9.93 -36.90 -16.77
N THR A 28 -9.08 -35.91 -16.48
CA THR A 28 -8.79 -35.45 -15.12
C THR A 28 -9.86 -34.47 -14.67
N THR A 29 -11.07 -34.98 -14.44
CA THR A 29 -11.97 -34.40 -13.44
C THR A 29 -11.40 -34.74 -12.06
N HIS A 30 -10.59 -33.83 -11.52
CA HIS A 30 -10.18 -33.88 -10.12
C HIS A 30 -11.39 -33.59 -9.22
N GLU A 31 -12.24 -34.60 -9.08
CA GLU A 31 -13.21 -34.77 -8.02
C GLU A 31 -12.54 -35.71 -6.99
N GLU A 32 -11.57 -35.18 -6.24
CA GLU A 32 -10.96 -35.90 -5.12
C GLU A 32 -11.47 -35.30 -3.82
N THR A 33 -12.62 -35.84 -3.42
CA THR A 33 -13.17 -35.85 -2.07
C THR A 33 -12.17 -36.48 -1.11
N VAL A 34 -11.34 -35.66 -0.47
CA VAL A 34 -10.68 -36.04 0.79
C VAL A 34 -11.61 -35.65 1.95
N VAL A 35 -12.68 -36.43 2.13
CA VAL A 35 -13.39 -36.50 3.41
C VAL A 35 -12.76 -37.67 4.14
N ASN A 36 -11.84 -37.35 5.06
CA ASN A 36 -11.15 -38.34 5.88
C ASN A 36 -12.06 -38.63 7.10
N PRO A 37 -12.78 -39.78 7.17
CA PRO A 37 -13.99 -39.92 7.99
C PRO A 37 -13.75 -40.19 9.49
N HIS A 38 -12.63 -39.74 10.06
CA HIS A 38 -12.32 -39.94 11.47
C HIS A 38 -11.58 -38.78 12.18
N ASP A 39 -11.44 -37.60 11.55
CA ASP A 39 -11.01 -36.33 12.17
C ASP A 39 -12.15 -35.27 12.19
N ASP A 40 -13.39 -35.74 12.02
CA ASP A 40 -14.61 -35.08 11.51
C ASP A 40 -15.23 -33.91 12.31
N ALA A 41 -14.55 -33.32 13.28
CA ALA A 41 -15.14 -32.22 14.07
C ALA A 41 -14.65 -30.82 13.70
N HIS A 42 -13.71 -30.69 12.76
CA HIS A 42 -13.07 -29.41 12.43
C HIS A 42 -12.92 -29.21 10.92
N LEU A 43 -12.89 -27.94 10.50
CA LEU A 43 -12.57 -27.57 9.13
C LEU A 43 -11.08 -27.82 8.86
N ASN A 44 -10.75 -28.27 7.64
CA ASN A 44 -9.37 -28.34 7.17
C ASN A 44 -8.73 -26.94 7.22
N SER A 45 -7.48 -26.87 7.66
CA SER A 45 -6.68 -25.63 7.69
C SER A 45 -6.61 -24.94 6.33
N GLU A 46 -6.52 -25.69 5.22
CA GLU A 46 -6.51 -25.12 3.86
C GLU A 46 -7.84 -24.39 3.54
N LEU A 47 -8.96 -24.91 4.02
CA LEU A 47 -10.27 -24.30 3.85
C LEU A 47 -10.39 -23.02 4.70
N LEU A 48 -9.85 -23.03 5.92
CA LEU A 48 -9.77 -21.84 6.79
C LEU A 48 -8.87 -20.76 6.18
N GLN A 49 -7.72 -21.14 5.62
CA GLN A 49 -6.82 -20.23 4.91
C GLN A 49 -7.52 -19.62 3.68
N ALA A 50 -8.14 -20.44 2.83
CA ALA A 50 -8.88 -19.96 1.66
C ALA A 50 -10.04 -19.04 2.04
N MET A 51 -10.67 -19.28 3.20
CA MET A 51 -11.68 -18.37 3.75
C MET A 51 -11.07 -17.04 4.19
N ALA A 52 -9.92 -17.05 4.85
CA ALA A 52 -9.21 -15.84 5.29
C ALA A 52 -8.72 -14.99 4.11
N GLU A 53 -8.22 -15.61 3.05
CA GLU A 53 -7.81 -14.96 1.80
C GLU A 53 -8.99 -14.43 0.95
N GLY A 54 -10.22 -14.84 1.28
CA GLY A 54 -11.41 -14.54 0.47
C GLY A 54 -11.45 -15.27 -0.88
N SER A 55 -10.67 -16.35 -1.02
CA SER A 55 -10.55 -17.17 -2.24
C SER A 55 -11.50 -18.38 -2.26
N LEU A 56 -12.22 -18.63 -1.16
CA LEU A 56 -13.16 -19.76 -1.04
C LEU A 56 -14.41 -19.59 -1.92
N ASP A 57 -14.77 -20.65 -2.66
CA ASP A 57 -16.00 -20.74 -3.46
C ASP A 57 -17.26 -20.40 -2.62
N PRO A 58 -18.17 -19.52 -3.10
CA PRO A 58 -19.45 -19.24 -2.46
C PRO A 58 -20.23 -20.48 -1.99
N ALA A 59 -20.19 -21.60 -2.74
CA ALA A 59 -20.90 -22.82 -2.37
C ALA A 59 -20.36 -23.47 -1.07
N ARG A 60 -19.07 -23.28 -0.77
CA ARG A 60 -18.40 -23.81 0.42
C ARG A 60 -18.41 -22.82 1.60
N MET A 61 -18.70 -21.55 1.35
CA MET A 61 -18.67 -20.48 2.35
C MET A 61 -19.76 -20.64 3.42
N ASP A 62 -20.99 -20.92 3.02
CA ASP A 62 -22.13 -21.05 3.94
C ASP A 62 -22.01 -22.21 4.94
N PRO A 63 -21.68 -23.46 4.53
CA PRO A 63 -21.50 -24.55 5.50
C PRO A 63 -20.32 -24.30 6.45
N ALA A 64 -19.23 -23.71 5.95
CA ALA A 64 -18.09 -23.37 6.79
C ALA A 64 -18.42 -22.27 7.82
N ARG A 65 -19.19 -21.24 7.45
CA ARG A 65 -19.72 -20.24 8.41
C ARG A 65 -20.64 -20.86 9.45
N ALA A 66 -21.52 -21.78 9.05
CA ALA A 66 -22.38 -22.51 9.98
C ALA A 66 -21.56 -23.32 11.00
N HIS A 67 -20.49 -23.97 10.56
CA HIS A 67 -19.56 -24.67 11.45
C HIS A 67 -18.85 -23.72 12.43
N LEU A 68 -18.33 -22.58 11.94
CA LEU A 68 -17.63 -21.58 12.76
C LEU A 68 -18.53 -20.94 13.84
N ALA A 69 -19.85 -20.91 13.63
CA ALA A 69 -20.80 -20.50 14.65
C ALA A 69 -20.81 -21.45 15.85
N GLY A 70 -20.65 -22.76 15.62
CA GLY A 70 -20.66 -23.80 16.66
C GLY A 70 -19.29 -24.22 17.19
N CYS A 71 -18.20 -23.99 16.46
CA CYS A 71 -16.88 -24.53 16.77
C CYS A 71 -15.86 -23.43 17.15
N GLY A 72 -15.55 -23.30 18.45
CA GLY A 72 -14.60 -22.29 18.96
C GLY A 72 -13.15 -22.49 18.49
N ARG A 73 -12.71 -23.74 18.29
CA ARG A 73 -11.34 -24.05 17.83
C ARG A 73 -11.10 -23.55 16.41
N CYS A 74 -12.00 -23.88 15.48
CA CYS A 74 -11.89 -23.42 14.08
C CYS A 74 -11.98 -21.89 13.98
N ARG A 75 -12.74 -21.24 14.88
CA ARG A 75 -12.80 -19.78 14.95
C ARG A 75 -11.46 -19.17 15.39
N ALA A 76 -10.85 -19.70 16.44
CA ALA A 76 -9.54 -19.24 16.89
C ALA A 76 -8.46 -19.45 15.81
N GLU A 77 -8.53 -20.56 15.07
CA GLU A 77 -7.61 -20.82 13.96
C GLU A 77 -7.83 -19.84 12.79
N LEU A 78 -9.10 -19.55 12.42
CA LEU A 78 -9.42 -18.53 11.43
C LEU A 78 -8.95 -17.12 11.84
N GLU A 79 -9.15 -16.74 13.11
CA GLU A 79 -8.65 -15.47 13.66
C GLU A 79 -7.12 -15.39 13.57
N GLY A 80 -6.42 -16.50 13.82
CA GLY A 80 -4.96 -16.60 13.62
C GLY A 80 -4.54 -16.36 12.17
N TRP A 81 -5.23 -16.97 11.21
CA TRP A 81 -4.99 -16.73 9.78
C TRP A 81 -5.28 -15.28 9.39
N GLN A 82 -6.40 -14.70 9.86
CA GLN A 82 -6.76 -13.30 9.59
C GLN A 82 -5.73 -12.32 10.15
N LEU A 83 -5.23 -12.57 11.36
CA LEU A 83 -4.17 -11.76 11.95
C LEU A 83 -2.88 -11.85 11.13
N LEU A 84 -2.46 -13.05 10.72
CA LEU A 84 -1.30 -13.24 9.86
C LEU A 84 -1.43 -12.46 8.55
N PHE A 85 -2.57 -12.56 7.86
CA PHE A 85 -2.78 -11.83 6.62
C PHE A 85 -2.81 -10.32 6.82
N SER A 86 -3.40 -9.82 7.91
CA SER A 86 -3.31 -8.41 8.29
C SER A 86 -1.86 -7.96 8.48
N GLU A 87 -1.04 -8.74 9.18
CA GLU A 87 0.38 -8.43 9.38
C GLU A 87 1.18 -8.47 8.07
N LEU A 88 0.82 -9.37 7.15
CA LEU A 88 1.42 -9.45 5.81
C LEU A 88 1.00 -8.28 4.91
N GLU A 89 -0.25 -7.83 4.99
CA GLU A 89 -0.74 -6.63 4.30
C GLU A 89 -0.09 -5.35 4.81
N ASP A 90 0.27 -5.30 6.09
CA ASP A 90 0.98 -4.18 6.72
C ASP A 90 2.49 -4.14 6.39
N LEU A 91 3.03 -5.19 5.76
CA LEU A 91 4.43 -5.15 5.33
C LEU A 91 4.62 -4.02 4.30
N PRO A 92 5.71 -3.23 4.42
CA PRO A 92 5.96 -2.15 3.48
C PRO A 92 6.05 -2.71 2.06
N ASP A 93 5.36 -2.07 1.12
CA ASP A 93 5.43 -2.40 -0.30
C ASP A 93 6.90 -2.49 -0.73
N LEU A 94 7.35 -3.71 -1.01
CA LEU A 94 8.68 -3.96 -1.55
C LEU A 94 8.67 -3.58 -3.03
N GLY A 95 8.68 -2.27 -3.28
CA GLY A 95 8.85 -1.73 -4.62
C GLY A 95 10.24 -2.10 -5.16
N PRO A 96 10.36 -2.47 -6.45
CA PRO A 96 11.67 -2.70 -7.03
C PRO A 96 12.49 -1.41 -7.00
N ALA A 97 13.81 -1.53 -6.86
CA ALA A 97 14.72 -0.39 -6.82
C ALA A 97 14.52 0.53 -8.05
N LEU A 98 14.67 1.84 -7.87
CA LEU A 98 14.59 2.83 -8.95
C LEU A 98 15.41 2.38 -10.18
N GLY A 99 14.79 2.46 -11.35
CA GLY A 99 15.36 2.01 -12.63
C GLY A 99 15.38 0.49 -12.85
N PHE A 100 14.76 -0.33 -11.99
CA PHE A 100 14.58 -1.77 -12.26
C PHE A 100 13.80 -2.00 -13.55
N ALA A 101 12.69 -1.28 -13.73
CA ALA A 101 11.90 -1.35 -14.96
C ALA A 101 12.75 -1.01 -16.18
N ASP A 102 13.54 0.07 -16.15
CA ASP A 102 14.42 0.43 -17.27
C ASP A 102 15.45 -0.65 -17.59
N ARG A 103 16.06 -1.27 -16.56
CA ARG A 103 17.02 -2.37 -16.73
C ARG A 103 16.37 -3.63 -17.31
N VAL A 104 15.15 -3.94 -16.89
CA VAL A 104 14.38 -5.07 -17.44
C VAL A 104 14.01 -4.76 -18.89
N MET A 105 13.42 -3.60 -19.16
CA MET A 105 12.97 -3.21 -20.49
C MET A 105 14.10 -3.03 -21.49
N THR A 106 15.31 -2.65 -21.05
CA THR A 106 16.51 -2.61 -21.91
C THR A 106 16.92 -4.02 -22.37
N LYS A 107 16.66 -5.04 -21.57
CA LYS A 107 17.00 -6.44 -21.89
C LYS A 107 15.90 -7.19 -22.63
N VAL A 108 14.65 -6.73 -22.52
CA VAL A 108 13.55 -7.28 -23.27
C VAL A 108 13.56 -6.63 -24.66
N GLU A 109 14.13 -7.33 -25.64
CA GLU A 109 13.99 -6.95 -27.05
C GLU A 109 12.54 -7.18 -27.49
N VAL A 110 11.68 -6.20 -27.23
CA VAL A 110 10.32 -6.21 -27.77
C VAL A 110 10.45 -5.86 -29.26
N ARG A 111 10.53 -6.88 -30.12
CA ARG A 111 10.45 -6.67 -31.57
C ARG A 111 9.02 -6.28 -31.90
N PRO A 112 8.72 -5.01 -32.27
CA PRO A 112 7.35 -4.63 -32.56
C PRO A 112 6.88 -5.37 -33.81
N PRO A 113 5.67 -5.95 -33.81
CA PRO A 113 5.12 -6.60 -34.98
C PRO A 113 5.00 -5.59 -36.13
N LEU A 114 5.41 -5.97 -37.34
CA LEU A 114 5.41 -5.12 -38.54
C LEU A 114 4.05 -4.45 -38.81
N ALA A 115 2.96 -5.09 -38.40
CA ALA A 115 1.60 -4.58 -38.50
C ALA A 115 1.37 -3.27 -37.72
N GLN A 116 1.99 -3.09 -36.55
CA GLN A 116 1.85 -1.86 -35.75
C GLN A 116 2.53 -0.65 -36.42
N ARG A 117 3.68 -0.86 -37.08
CA ARG A 117 4.38 0.21 -37.82
C ARG A 117 3.57 0.72 -39.01
N ALA A 118 2.81 -0.15 -39.67
CA ALA A 118 1.94 0.24 -40.77
C ALA A 118 0.70 1.02 -40.28
N ALA A 119 0.11 0.58 -39.16
CA ALA A 119 -1.07 1.23 -38.57
C ALA A 119 -0.77 2.65 -38.04
N ASP A 120 0.38 2.86 -37.40
CA ASP A 120 0.78 4.17 -36.90
C ASP A 120 1.14 5.15 -38.02
N GLY A 121 1.65 4.65 -39.15
CA GLY A 121 1.87 5.46 -40.35
C GLY A 121 0.58 6.01 -40.95
N LEU A 122 -0.46 5.17 -41.01
CA LEU A 122 -1.77 5.56 -41.58
C LEU A 122 -2.55 6.54 -40.68
N ARG A 123 -2.41 6.43 -39.35
CA ARG A 123 -3.06 7.35 -38.40
C ARG A 123 -2.56 8.79 -38.49
N ARG A 124 -1.34 9.03 -38.98
CA ARG A 124 -0.80 10.39 -39.20
C ARG A 124 -1.42 11.12 -40.38
N LEU A 125 -2.10 10.40 -41.28
CA LEU A 125 -2.66 10.96 -42.51
C LEU A 125 -4.15 11.32 -42.40
N VAL A 126 -4.82 11.00 -41.29
CA VAL A 126 -6.25 11.28 -41.11
C VAL A 126 -6.44 12.48 -40.16
N PRO A 127 -6.94 13.63 -40.65
CA PRO A 127 -7.24 14.78 -39.80
C PRO A 127 -8.44 14.43 -38.91
N SER A 128 -8.20 14.33 -37.60
CA SER A 128 -9.25 14.07 -36.62
C SER A 128 -10.12 15.32 -36.45
N ARG A 129 -11.32 15.32 -37.04
CA ARG A 129 -12.35 16.35 -36.76
C ARG A 129 -12.92 16.12 -35.37
N SER A 130 -12.49 16.92 -34.41
CA SER A 130 -13.01 16.94 -33.03
C SER A 130 -14.41 17.54 -33.02
N ALA A 131 -15.44 16.71 -32.79
CA ALA A 131 -16.78 17.18 -32.43
C ALA A 131 -16.93 17.21 -30.90
N PRO A 132 -17.57 18.24 -30.32
CA PRO A 132 -17.73 18.35 -28.87
C PRO A 132 -18.98 17.60 -28.41
N SER A 133 -18.83 16.38 -27.93
CA SER A 133 -19.79 15.78 -26.99
C SER A 133 -19.05 15.45 -25.71
N ARG A 134 -19.57 15.94 -24.57
CA ARG A 134 -18.98 15.72 -23.23
C ARG A 134 -19.26 14.30 -22.74
N VAL A 135 -19.01 13.29 -23.57
CA VAL A 135 -18.95 11.91 -23.12
C VAL A 135 -17.53 11.72 -22.58
N ARG A 136 -17.42 11.60 -21.25
CA ARG A 136 -16.15 11.23 -20.62
C ARG A 136 -15.83 9.79 -21.04
N HIS A 137 -14.92 9.64 -21.99
CA HIS A 137 -14.36 8.33 -22.38
C HIS A 137 -13.54 7.75 -21.23
N LEU A 138 -13.37 6.43 -21.20
CA LEU A 138 -12.41 5.81 -20.30
C LEU A 138 -10.99 6.30 -20.66
N ASN A 139 -10.17 6.52 -19.63
CA ASN A 139 -8.74 6.69 -19.84
C ASN A 139 -8.07 5.31 -20.03
N VAL A 140 -6.83 5.32 -20.53
CA VAL A 140 -6.05 4.09 -20.77
C VAL A 140 -5.91 3.25 -19.49
N ASN A 141 -5.66 3.89 -18.35
CA ASN A 141 -5.54 3.18 -17.07
C ASN A 141 -6.83 2.46 -16.68
N GLY A 142 -8.00 3.08 -16.86
CA GLY A 142 -9.30 2.47 -16.56
C GLY A 142 -9.63 1.30 -17.49
N ILE A 143 -9.14 1.32 -18.74
CA ILE A 143 -9.21 0.18 -19.66
C ILE A 143 -8.32 -0.96 -19.14
N HIS A 144 -7.10 -0.68 -18.70
CA HIS A 144 -6.19 -1.67 -18.13
C HIS A 144 -6.74 -2.29 -16.83
N GLU A 145 -7.18 -1.48 -15.88
CA GLU A 145 -7.79 -1.95 -14.62
C GLU A 145 -9.02 -2.83 -14.87
N TYR A 146 -9.79 -2.53 -15.92
CA TYR A 146 -10.93 -3.35 -16.34
C TYR A 146 -10.48 -4.71 -16.89
N LEU A 147 -9.48 -4.72 -17.80
CA LEU A 147 -8.93 -5.93 -18.42
C LEU A 147 -8.22 -6.84 -17.40
N ASP A 148 -7.45 -6.25 -16.48
CA ASP A 148 -6.74 -6.94 -15.40
C ASP A 148 -7.69 -7.40 -14.27
N ARG A 149 -8.99 -7.15 -14.41
CA ARG A 149 -10.03 -7.47 -13.42
C ARG A 149 -9.79 -6.86 -12.03
N GLN A 150 -9.04 -5.75 -11.94
CA GLN A 150 -8.77 -5.04 -10.69
C GLN A 150 -9.92 -4.13 -10.26
N LEU A 151 -10.82 -3.75 -11.19
CA LEU A 151 -12.01 -2.99 -10.85
C LEU A 151 -13.00 -3.80 -10.00
N GLY A 152 -13.43 -3.23 -8.87
CA GLY A 152 -14.53 -3.78 -8.07
C GLY A 152 -15.86 -3.84 -8.83
N ILE A 153 -16.79 -4.69 -8.39
CA ILE A 153 -18.03 -5.06 -9.12
C ILE A 153 -18.81 -3.84 -9.64
N ARG A 154 -19.03 -2.82 -8.81
CA ARG A 154 -19.78 -1.61 -9.20
C ARG A 154 -19.05 -0.75 -10.24
N ALA A 155 -17.72 -0.70 -10.18
CA ALA A 155 -16.95 0.04 -11.17
C ALA A 155 -16.96 -0.70 -12.51
N ARG A 156 -16.82 -2.02 -12.49
CA ARG A 156 -16.91 -2.87 -13.68
C ARG A 156 -18.25 -2.71 -14.39
N GLN A 157 -19.37 -2.77 -13.67
CA GLN A 157 -20.71 -2.55 -14.24
C GLN A 157 -20.86 -1.19 -14.96
N ARG A 158 -20.30 -0.11 -14.40
CA ARG A 158 -20.33 1.21 -15.05
C ARG A 158 -19.50 1.23 -16.33
N VAL A 159 -18.37 0.51 -16.35
CA VAL A 159 -17.55 0.36 -17.55
C VAL A 159 -18.31 -0.46 -18.60
N ASP A 160 -18.97 -1.55 -18.21
CA ASP A 160 -19.79 -2.37 -19.11
C ASP A 160 -20.91 -1.55 -19.75
N GLU A 161 -21.65 -0.77 -18.95
CA GLU A 161 -22.70 0.14 -19.42
C GLU A 161 -22.15 1.21 -20.38
N HIS A 162 -20.96 1.74 -20.07
CA HIS A 162 -20.27 2.67 -20.95
C HIS A 162 -19.83 2.02 -22.27
N LEU A 163 -19.28 0.82 -22.26
CA LEU A 163 -18.85 0.09 -23.47
C LEU A 163 -20.05 -0.32 -24.34
N ALA A 164 -21.21 -0.55 -23.73
CA ALA A 164 -22.47 -0.80 -24.43
C ALA A 164 -22.95 0.42 -25.24
N THR A 165 -22.65 1.63 -24.78
CA THR A 165 -23.11 2.89 -25.41
C THR A 165 -22.04 3.62 -26.22
N CYS A 166 -20.76 3.48 -25.87
CA CYS A 166 -19.65 4.21 -26.47
C CYS A 166 -18.86 3.35 -27.46
N GLY A 167 -19.14 3.52 -28.76
CA GLY A 167 -18.45 2.77 -29.83
C GLY A 167 -16.93 3.02 -29.90
N ARG A 168 -16.44 4.19 -29.50
CA ARG A 168 -15.00 4.50 -29.49
C ARG A 168 -14.25 3.70 -28.42
N CYS A 169 -14.75 3.68 -27.18
CA CYS A 169 -14.11 2.91 -26.11
C CYS A 169 -14.18 1.41 -26.42
N ARG A 170 -15.27 0.96 -27.06
CA ARG A 170 -15.40 -0.43 -27.53
C ARG A 170 -14.36 -0.79 -28.58
N SER A 171 -14.15 0.05 -29.60
CA SER A 171 -13.13 -0.23 -30.63
C SER A 171 -11.71 -0.15 -30.09
N GLU A 172 -11.45 0.73 -29.12
CA GLU A 172 -10.18 0.75 -28.38
C GLU A 172 -9.98 -0.58 -27.62
N MET A 173 -11.00 -1.06 -26.90
CA MET A 173 -10.99 -2.37 -26.21
C MET A 173 -10.78 -3.56 -27.17
N GLU A 174 -11.50 -3.61 -28.28
CA GLU A 174 -11.36 -4.63 -29.32
C GLU A 174 -9.95 -4.63 -29.92
N GLY A 175 -9.30 -3.46 -30.01
CA GLY A 175 -7.90 -3.33 -30.44
C GLY A 175 -6.89 -4.00 -29.49
N TRP A 176 -7.21 -4.11 -28.20
CA TRP A 176 -6.37 -4.80 -27.21
C TRP A 176 -6.57 -6.31 -27.21
N ALA A 177 -7.75 -6.82 -27.59
CA ALA A 177 -8.07 -8.24 -27.63
C ALA A 177 -6.98 -9.12 -28.31
N PRO A 178 -6.48 -8.81 -29.53
CA PRO A 178 -5.44 -9.62 -30.16
C PRO A 178 -4.08 -9.56 -29.44
N VAL A 179 -3.79 -8.49 -28.69
CA VAL A 179 -2.58 -8.40 -27.87
C VAL A 179 -2.66 -9.38 -26.70
N PHE A 180 -3.80 -9.40 -26.00
CA PHE A 180 -4.03 -10.34 -24.90
C PHE A 180 -4.11 -11.79 -25.37
N GLU A 181 -4.75 -12.05 -26.51
CA GLU A 181 -4.74 -13.37 -27.13
C GLU A 181 -3.32 -13.81 -27.49
N GLY A 182 -2.51 -12.91 -28.06
CA GLY A 182 -1.09 -13.16 -28.34
C GLY A 182 -0.29 -13.45 -27.06
N LEU A 183 -0.53 -12.72 -25.98
CA LEU A 183 0.12 -12.96 -24.68
C LEU A 183 -0.32 -14.29 -24.06
N GLN A 184 -1.59 -14.68 -24.19
CA GLN A 184 -2.10 -15.97 -23.71
C GLN A 184 -1.60 -17.15 -24.56
N ALA A 185 -1.33 -16.91 -25.84
CA ALA A 185 -0.74 -17.89 -26.76
C ALA A 185 0.77 -18.07 -26.56
N LEU A 186 1.45 -17.18 -25.81
CA LEU A 186 2.85 -17.39 -25.46
C LEU A 186 2.98 -18.70 -24.67
N PRO A 187 3.97 -19.54 -24.99
CA PRO A 187 4.26 -20.73 -24.21
C PRO A 187 4.41 -20.34 -22.74
N ARG A 188 3.69 -21.02 -21.85
CA ARG A 188 3.87 -20.84 -20.41
C ARG A 188 5.35 -21.04 -20.11
N PHE A 189 5.99 -19.98 -19.64
CA PHE A 189 7.41 -20.03 -19.31
C PHE A 189 7.55 -20.91 -18.07
N SER A 190 7.89 -22.19 -18.28
CA SER A 190 8.29 -23.07 -17.19
C SER A 190 9.73 -22.74 -16.86
N PRO A 191 10.02 -22.09 -15.71
CA PRO A 191 11.40 -21.79 -15.37
C PRO A 191 12.21 -23.08 -15.30
N PRO A 192 13.50 -23.06 -15.68
CA PRO A 192 14.35 -24.25 -15.62
C PRO A 192 14.41 -24.77 -14.17
N GLN A 193 14.56 -26.09 -14.03
CA GLN A 193 14.74 -26.72 -12.72
C GLN A 193 15.92 -26.05 -11.98
N GLY A 194 15.71 -25.70 -10.71
CA GLY A 194 16.69 -24.97 -9.89
C GLY A 194 16.65 -23.44 -10.02
N PHE A 195 15.74 -22.86 -10.82
CA PHE A 195 15.56 -21.39 -10.87
C PHE A 195 15.19 -20.82 -9.50
N ALA A 196 14.26 -21.48 -8.78
CA ALA A 196 13.88 -21.09 -7.44
C ALA A 196 15.09 -21.09 -6.50
N ASP A 197 15.90 -22.15 -6.51
CA ASP A 197 17.11 -22.25 -5.70
C ASP A 197 18.13 -21.16 -6.04
N ALA A 198 18.30 -20.85 -7.33
CA ALA A 198 19.20 -19.79 -7.79
C ALA A 198 18.72 -18.39 -7.38
N VAL A 199 17.40 -18.15 -7.37
CA VAL A 199 16.81 -16.90 -6.85
C VAL A 199 16.99 -16.84 -5.34
N MET A 200 16.64 -17.89 -4.61
CA MET A 200 16.74 -17.94 -3.15
C MET A 200 18.19 -17.87 -2.64
N THR A 201 19.17 -18.36 -3.42
CA THR A 201 20.60 -18.18 -3.12
C THR A 201 21.04 -16.73 -3.23
N ARG A 202 20.42 -15.95 -4.13
CA ARG A 202 20.76 -14.54 -4.36
C ARG A 202 19.98 -13.57 -3.48
N VAL A 203 18.77 -13.94 -3.06
CA VAL A 203 18.01 -13.16 -2.09
C VAL A 203 18.62 -13.45 -0.72
N PRO A 204 19.26 -12.50 -0.04
CA PRO A 204 19.86 -12.74 1.27
C PRO A 204 18.75 -12.76 2.32
N VAL A 205 17.95 -13.82 2.35
CA VAL A 205 16.83 -14.00 3.28
C VAL A 205 17.32 -13.88 4.73
N ALA A 206 18.52 -14.38 5.01
CA ALA A 206 19.17 -14.23 6.31
C ALA A 206 19.40 -12.76 6.69
N ALA A 207 19.88 -11.91 5.76
CA ALA A 207 20.11 -10.50 6.03
C ALA A 207 18.80 -9.73 6.22
N ILE A 208 17.74 -10.08 5.48
CA ILE A 208 16.40 -9.49 5.67
C ILE A 208 15.82 -9.92 7.01
N ALA A 209 15.94 -11.20 7.37
CA ALA A 209 15.48 -11.73 8.65
C ALA A 209 16.29 -11.21 9.85
N GLU A 210 17.56 -10.88 9.67
CA GLU A 210 18.41 -10.26 10.69
C GLU A 210 18.11 -8.76 10.83
N ALA A 211 17.90 -8.05 9.72
CA ALA A 211 17.42 -6.67 9.73
C ALA A 211 16.03 -6.56 10.42
N ALA A 212 15.13 -7.50 10.15
CA ALA A 212 13.81 -7.58 10.80
C ALA A 212 13.91 -7.91 12.30
N ARG A 213 14.93 -8.66 12.73
CA ARG A 213 15.19 -9.00 14.14
C ARG A 213 15.99 -7.93 14.90
N SER A 214 16.44 -6.88 14.21
CA SER A 214 17.16 -5.80 14.88
C SER A 214 16.24 -5.07 15.88
N PRO A 215 16.66 -4.87 17.14
CA PRO A 215 15.85 -4.18 18.15
C PRO A 215 15.57 -2.72 17.77
N GLU A 216 16.37 -2.14 16.87
CA GLU A 216 16.14 -0.82 16.30
C GLU A 216 14.94 -0.81 15.33
N ALA A 217 14.76 -1.85 14.51
CA ALA A 217 13.55 -1.95 13.68
C ALA A 217 12.29 -2.07 14.57
N ALA A 218 12.37 -2.81 15.68
CA ALA A 218 11.24 -3.07 16.56
C ALA A 218 10.65 -1.82 17.25
N TRP A 219 11.45 -0.78 17.56
CA TRP A 219 10.87 0.46 18.10
C TRP A 219 10.27 1.34 17.02
N THR A 220 10.87 1.40 15.82
CA THR A 220 10.31 2.17 14.71
C THR A 220 8.98 1.59 14.23
N THR A 221 8.86 0.27 14.11
CA THR A 221 7.61 -0.40 13.73
C THR A 221 6.55 -0.24 14.81
N ARG A 222 6.90 -0.39 16.10
CA ARG A 222 5.96 -0.11 17.21
C ARG A 222 5.53 1.36 17.27
N ALA A 223 6.43 2.29 16.99
CA ALA A 223 6.11 3.72 16.94
C ALA A 223 5.19 4.04 15.75
N LEU A 224 5.43 3.42 14.59
CA LEU A 224 4.57 3.54 13.41
C LEU A 224 3.22 2.87 13.60
N ASP A 225 3.14 1.69 14.22
CA ASP A 225 1.88 1.01 14.55
C ASP A 225 1.09 1.81 15.61
N ALA A 226 1.77 2.31 16.65
CA ALA A 226 1.14 3.21 17.61
C ALA A 226 0.64 4.52 16.94
N ALA A 227 1.39 5.03 15.97
CA ALA A 227 1.00 6.22 15.21
C ALA A 227 -0.16 5.92 14.25
N SER A 228 -0.17 4.78 13.54
CA SER A 228 -1.22 4.41 12.59
C SER A 228 -2.57 4.20 13.30
N ARG A 229 -2.56 3.68 14.53
CA ARG A 229 -3.75 3.60 15.39
C ARG A 229 -4.33 4.96 15.77
N LEU A 230 -3.51 6.01 15.77
CA LEU A 230 -3.96 7.39 16.01
C LEU A 230 -4.42 8.09 14.73
N ILE A 231 -4.15 7.53 13.55
CA ILE A 231 -4.61 8.07 12.28
C ILE A 231 -6.08 7.66 12.09
N PRO A 232 -7.02 8.62 12.03
CA PRO A 232 -8.43 8.29 11.86
C PRO A 232 -8.68 7.63 10.49
N ALA A 233 -9.16 6.39 10.47
CA ALA A 233 -9.47 5.67 9.23
C ALA A 233 -10.69 6.25 8.45
N THR A 234 -11.52 7.06 9.11
CA THR A 234 -12.75 7.60 8.49
C THR A 234 -12.58 9.05 8.05
N ARG A 235 -13.20 9.41 6.90
CA ARG A 235 -13.25 10.80 6.42
C ARG A 235 -13.81 11.76 7.46
N LYS A 236 -14.72 11.29 8.32
CA LYS A 236 -15.28 12.08 9.44
C LYS A 236 -14.25 12.33 10.54
N GLY A 237 -13.39 11.35 10.86
CA GLY A 237 -12.31 11.53 11.83
C GLY A 237 -11.25 12.53 11.36
N TRP A 238 -10.90 12.51 10.07
CA TRP A 238 -10.02 13.53 9.48
C TRP A 238 -10.62 14.95 9.55
N ALA A 239 -11.94 15.09 9.40
CA ALA A 239 -12.60 16.40 9.55
C ALA A 239 -12.55 16.92 10.99
N VAL A 240 -12.67 16.04 11.99
CA VAL A 240 -12.57 16.41 13.42
C VAL A 240 -11.14 16.79 13.79
N VAL A 241 -10.15 15.98 13.40
CA VAL A 241 -8.73 16.28 13.66
C VAL A 241 -8.30 17.55 12.92
N GLY A 242 -8.69 17.70 11.66
CA GLY A 242 -8.47 18.91 10.87
C GLY A 242 -9.10 20.14 11.52
N GLY A 243 -10.32 20.02 12.05
CA GLY A 243 -10.97 21.10 12.80
C GLY A 243 -10.22 21.46 14.08
N LEU A 244 -9.82 20.48 14.89
CA LEU A 244 -9.09 20.68 16.14
C LEU A 244 -7.74 21.37 15.92
N VAL A 245 -7.03 21.04 14.84
CA VAL A 245 -5.75 21.67 14.48
C VAL A 245 -5.97 23.06 13.86
N ALA A 246 -7.00 23.23 13.01
CA ALA A 246 -7.26 24.50 12.34
C ALA A 246 -7.73 25.60 13.30
N THR A 247 -8.52 25.26 14.33
CA THR A 247 -9.12 26.23 15.27
C THR A 247 -8.08 27.14 15.96
N PRO A 248 -6.99 26.64 16.58
CA PRO A 248 -5.98 27.51 17.20
C PRO A 248 -5.23 28.36 16.18
N THR A 249 -4.92 27.84 14.99
CA THR A 249 -4.29 28.63 13.92
C THR A 249 -5.17 29.77 13.44
N VAL A 250 -6.46 29.53 13.20
CA VAL A 250 -7.41 30.57 12.78
C VAL A 250 -7.59 31.61 13.89
N ALA A 251 -7.71 31.18 15.15
CA ALA A 251 -7.78 32.08 16.29
C ALA A 251 -6.52 32.96 16.42
N MET A 252 -5.33 32.37 16.20
CA MET A 252 -4.06 33.10 16.27
C MET A 252 -3.90 34.09 15.11
N VAL A 253 -4.27 33.72 13.89
CA VAL A 253 -4.30 34.63 12.73
C VAL A 253 -5.31 35.76 12.95
N ALA A 254 -6.50 35.46 13.46
CA ALA A 254 -7.50 36.46 13.78
C ALA A 254 -7.03 37.42 14.88
N ALA A 255 -6.34 36.92 15.91
CA ALA A 255 -5.75 37.75 16.96
C ALA A 255 -4.65 38.66 16.41
N VAL A 256 -3.75 38.14 15.58
CA VAL A 256 -2.70 38.93 14.91
C VAL A 256 -3.31 39.97 13.99
N ALA A 257 -4.33 39.62 13.21
CA ALA A 257 -5.04 40.55 12.34
C ALA A 257 -5.73 41.66 13.15
N ALA A 258 -6.47 41.31 14.21
CA ALA A 258 -7.13 42.27 15.10
C ALA A 258 -6.14 43.25 15.74
N VAL A 259 -4.92 42.79 16.01
CA VAL A 259 -3.81 43.59 16.53
C VAL A 259 -3.25 44.56 15.49
N VAL A 260 -2.97 44.08 14.28
CA VAL A 260 -2.35 44.88 13.21
C VAL A 260 -3.33 45.91 12.63
N LEU A 261 -4.63 45.60 12.61
CA LEU A 261 -5.67 46.46 12.04
C LEU A 261 -6.21 47.52 13.00
N HIS A 262 -5.85 47.51 14.30
CA HIS A 262 -6.41 48.47 15.25
C HIS A 262 -5.52 49.73 15.37
N PRO A 263 -5.99 50.92 14.93
CA PRO A 263 -5.19 52.15 14.85
C PRO A 263 -4.83 52.79 16.20
N LEU A 264 -5.23 52.18 17.33
CA LEU A 264 -5.00 52.68 18.68
C LEU A 264 -4.02 51.81 19.49
N LEU A 265 -3.53 50.70 18.93
CA LEU A 265 -2.62 49.79 19.61
C LEU A 265 -1.17 50.10 19.21
N SER A 266 -0.46 50.85 20.07
CA SER A 266 0.99 50.92 19.97
C SER A 266 1.59 49.55 20.28
N PHE A 267 2.63 49.16 19.54
CA PHE A 267 3.32 47.86 19.69
C PHE A 267 3.73 47.56 21.15
N GLY A 268 4.08 48.61 21.90
CA GLY A 268 4.42 48.51 23.33
C GLY A 268 3.24 48.13 24.24
N GLY A 269 2.05 48.68 23.99
CA GLY A 269 0.84 48.30 24.75
C GLY A 269 0.46 46.83 24.53
N LEU A 270 0.69 46.35 23.32
CA LEU A 270 0.45 44.97 22.92
C LEU A 270 1.40 43.97 23.57
N LEU A 271 2.70 44.27 23.60
CA LEU A 271 3.68 43.43 24.29
C LEU A 271 3.38 43.32 25.79
N THR A 272 2.95 44.44 26.40
CA THR A 272 2.63 44.48 27.83
C THR A 272 1.37 43.67 28.15
N PHE A 273 0.32 43.82 27.34
CA PHE A 273 -0.92 43.04 27.47
C PHE A 273 -0.72 41.55 27.14
N ALA A 274 0.01 41.23 26.07
CA ALA A 274 0.32 39.86 25.70
C ALA A 274 1.15 39.15 26.78
N ARG A 275 2.15 39.83 27.35
CA ARG A 275 2.92 39.31 28.49
C ARG A 275 2.03 39.05 29.69
N TRP A 276 1.15 40.00 30.04
CA TRP A 276 0.23 39.86 31.16
C TRP A 276 -0.76 38.69 30.94
N ARG A 277 -1.30 38.57 29.73
CA ARG A 277 -2.27 37.53 29.43
C ARG A 277 -1.64 36.14 29.27
N LEU A 278 -0.40 36.09 28.80
CA LEU A 278 0.40 34.88 28.80
C LEU A 278 0.72 34.43 30.24
N SER A 279 1.02 35.34 31.17
CA SER A 279 1.21 34.98 32.57
C SER A 279 -0.08 34.47 33.23
N ASP A 280 -1.24 35.05 32.92
CA ASP A 280 -2.53 34.57 33.44
C ASP A 280 -2.89 33.19 32.89
N ALA A 281 -2.73 32.98 31.58
CA ALA A 281 -3.02 31.70 30.94
C ALA A 281 -2.06 30.60 31.41
N LEU A 282 -0.78 30.92 31.56
CA LEU A 282 0.20 30.03 32.16
C LEU A 282 -0.14 29.73 33.61
N GLY A 283 -0.55 30.72 34.42
CA GLY A 283 -0.93 30.49 35.81
C GLY A 283 -2.15 29.58 35.95
N ALA A 284 -3.22 29.83 35.18
CA ALA A 284 -4.44 29.02 35.22
C ALA A 284 -4.24 27.61 34.63
N GLY A 285 -3.41 27.50 33.59
CA GLY A 285 -3.03 26.22 33.01
C GLY A 285 -2.12 25.41 33.94
N TRP A 286 -1.18 26.08 34.61
CA TRP A 286 -0.22 25.47 35.52
C TRP A 286 -0.89 24.88 36.76
N LEU A 287 -1.89 25.56 37.34
CA LEU A 287 -2.66 25.02 38.46
C LEU A 287 -3.44 23.75 38.09
N ARG A 288 -4.10 23.72 36.93
CA ARG A 288 -4.81 22.51 36.45
C ARG A 288 -3.86 21.39 36.05
N ALA A 289 -2.72 21.75 35.47
CA ALA A 289 -1.67 20.82 35.13
C ALA A 289 -1.09 20.19 36.39
N LEU A 290 -0.77 20.98 37.43
CA LEU A 290 -0.29 20.48 38.72
C LEU A 290 -1.30 19.53 39.40
N GLU A 291 -2.60 19.82 39.34
CA GLU A 291 -3.64 18.91 39.85
C GLU A 291 -3.70 17.59 39.07
N SER A 292 -3.54 17.62 37.74
CA SER A 292 -3.48 16.41 36.90
C SER A 292 -2.15 15.65 37.04
N PHE A 293 -1.08 16.35 37.42
CA PHE A 293 0.28 15.81 37.47
C PHE A 293 0.68 15.25 38.84
N GLY A 294 0.06 15.71 39.93
CA GLY A 294 0.40 15.28 41.29
C GLY A 294 0.16 13.79 41.58
N GLY A 295 -0.63 13.09 40.75
CA GLY A 295 -0.96 11.68 40.96
C GLY A 295 -0.25 10.67 40.05
N ASN A 296 0.47 11.11 39.01
CA ASN A 296 0.98 10.18 37.97
C ASN A 296 2.52 10.09 37.98
N PRO A 297 3.12 8.95 38.39
CA PRO A 297 4.57 8.79 38.46
C PRO A 297 5.27 8.87 37.09
N VAL A 298 4.55 8.64 35.99
CA VAL A 298 5.08 8.77 34.63
C VAL A 298 5.38 10.23 34.30
N VAL A 299 4.56 11.14 34.80
CA VAL A 299 4.71 12.58 34.55
C VAL A 299 5.92 13.11 35.29
N LEU A 300 6.13 12.70 36.55
CA LEU A 300 7.30 13.13 37.32
C LEU A 300 8.60 12.71 36.63
N ARG A 301 8.66 11.50 36.06
CA ARG A 301 9.80 11.08 35.23
C ARG A 301 9.93 11.88 33.93
N ALA A 302 8.82 12.16 33.25
CA ALA A 302 8.83 12.99 32.04
C ALA A 302 9.33 14.41 32.35
N TRP A 303 8.95 14.97 33.51
CA TRP A 303 9.39 16.28 33.97
C TRP A 303 10.88 16.32 34.33
N GLU A 304 11.43 15.26 34.93
CA GLU A 304 12.88 15.14 35.15
C GLU A 304 13.65 15.10 33.82
N VAL A 305 13.15 14.39 32.81
CA VAL A 305 13.76 14.37 31.47
C VAL A 305 13.66 15.74 30.80
N VAL A 306 12.51 16.41 30.89
CA VAL A 306 12.31 17.74 30.29
C VAL A 306 13.16 18.80 30.99
N SER A 307 13.25 18.76 32.32
CA SER A 307 14.05 19.71 33.11
C SER A 307 15.56 19.51 32.90
N THR A 308 16.03 18.28 32.76
CA THR A 308 17.42 18.00 32.35
C THR A 308 17.70 18.46 30.92
N LEU A 309 16.74 18.32 30.00
CA LEU A 309 16.85 18.85 28.64
C LEU A 309 16.90 20.38 28.61
N LEU A 310 16.12 21.05 29.46
CA LEU A 310 16.04 22.51 29.56
C LEU A 310 17.32 23.15 30.13
N GLN A 311 18.09 22.42 30.93
CA GLN A 311 19.37 22.90 31.46
C GLN A 311 20.52 22.85 30.42
N ALA A 312 20.31 22.17 29.29
CA ALA A 312 21.26 22.15 28.18
C ALA A 312 20.85 23.17 27.10
N PRO A 313 21.41 24.39 27.08
CA PRO A 313 20.97 25.46 26.16
C PRO A 313 21.06 25.07 24.68
N GLY A 314 21.99 24.18 24.31
CA GLY A 314 22.09 23.63 22.95
C GLY A 314 20.94 22.69 22.56
N MET A 315 20.44 21.88 23.50
CA MET A 315 19.31 20.97 23.27
C MET A 315 17.99 21.73 23.11
N VAL A 316 17.81 22.81 23.87
CA VAL A 316 16.61 23.67 23.75
C VAL A 316 16.57 24.35 22.38
N ALA A 317 17.69 24.90 21.93
CA ALA A 317 17.78 25.49 20.59
C ALA A 317 17.51 24.46 19.49
N PHE A 318 18.08 23.26 19.60
CA PHE A 318 17.83 22.17 18.67
C PHE A 318 16.35 21.73 18.67
N GLY A 319 15.74 21.59 19.85
CA GLY A 319 14.33 21.22 20.00
C GLY A 319 13.39 22.26 19.39
N LEU A 320 13.68 23.55 19.55
CA LEU A 320 12.91 24.63 18.92
C LEU A 320 13.03 24.60 17.39
N VAL A 321 14.23 24.36 16.86
CA VAL A 321 14.45 24.23 15.40
C VAL A 321 13.72 23.01 14.85
N ALA A 322 13.79 21.87 15.54
CA ALA A 322 13.10 20.64 15.16
C ALA A 322 11.58 20.81 15.19
N LEU A 323 11.03 21.49 16.21
CA LEU A 323 9.62 21.83 16.31
C LEU A 323 9.19 22.75 15.15
N TRP A 324 10.00 23.75 14.81
CA TRP A 324 9.73 24.64 13.70
C TRP A 324 9.74 23.92 12.35
N ALA A 325 10.75 23.05 12.13
CA ALA A 325 10.87 22.25 10.92
C ALA A 325 9.69 21.29 10.75
N SER A 326 9.23 20.67 11.85
CA SER A 326 8.08 19.77 11.84
C SER A 326 6.76 20.51 11.56
N VAL A 327 6.57 21.73 12.08
CA VAL A 327 5.42 22.58 11.72
C VAL A 327 5.45 22.95 10.23
N LEU A 328 6.62 23.31 9.69
CA LEU A 328 6.76 23.62 8.25
C LEU A 328 6.50 22.38 7.38
N ALA A 329 7.01 21.21 7.77
CA ALA A 329 6.77 19.96 7.06
C ALA A 329 5.28 19.57 7.09
N ALA A 330 4.62 19.68 8.24
CA ALA A 330 3.19 19.42 8.36
C ALA A 330 2.37 20.40 7.51
N ALA A 331 2.72 21.69 7.51
CA ALA A 331 2.10 22.69 6.67
C ALA A 331 2.29 22.39 5.17
N TRP A 332 3.48 21.90 4.77
CA TRP A 332 3.77 21.52 3.39
C TRP A 332 2.96 20.28 2.94
N VAL A 333 2.85 19.25 3.78
CA VAL A 333 2.02 18.07 3.51
C VAL A 333 0.55 18.47 3.39
N LEU A 334 0.06 19.30 4.31
CA LEU A 334 -1.31 19.82 4.26
C LEU A 334 -1.54 20.63 2.98
N TYR A 335 -0.61 21.51 2.60
CA TYR A 335 -0.67 22.25 1.34
C TYR A 335 -0.73 21.30 0.14
N ARG A 336 0.13 20.28 0.11
CA ARG A 336 0.24 19.33 -1.01
C ARG A 336 -0.97 18.42 -1.15
N HIS A 337 -1.66 18.06 -0.06
CA HIS A 337 -2.77 17.09 -0.11
C HIS A 337 -4.15 17.74 -0.03
N VAL A 338 -4.27 18.91 0.57
CA VAL A 338 -5.57 19.59 0.75
C VAL A 338 -5.75 20.76 -0.22
N ILE A 339 -4.69 21.56 -0.43
CA ILE A 339 -4.78 22.83 -1.17
C ILE A 339 -4.28 22.71 -2.62
N ALA A 340 -3.40 21.75 -2.89
CA ALA A 340 -3.04 21.32 -4.23
C ALA A 340 -3.85 20.07 -4.61
N PRO A 341 -5.17 20.14 -4.84
CA PRO A 341 -5.78 19.10 -5.66
C PRO A 341 -5.02 19.12 -6.98
N SER A 342 -4.66 17.94 -7.45
CA SER A 342 -3.98 17.64 -8.70
C SER A 342 -4.35 18.60 -9.86
N PHE A 343 -3.66 19.74 -9.98
CA PHE A 343 -3.63 20.53 -11.21
C PHE A 343 -2.80 19.83 -12.31
N SER A 344 -2.29 18.61 -12.04
CA SER A 344 -1.51 17.81 -12.98
C SER A 344 -2.33 17.02 -14.00
N THR A 345 -3.65 17.24 -14.12
CA THR A 345 -4.47 16.61 -15.19
C THR A 345 -5.22 17.59 -16.08
N GLU A 346 -5.02 18.91 -15.93
CA GLU A 346 -5.57 19.91 -16.84
C GLU A 346 -4.49 20.95 -17.12
N ASN A 347 -3.65 20.72 -18.14
CA ASN A 347 -3.05 21.77 -19.00
C ASN A 347 -2.09 21.16 -20.04
N HIS A 348 -2.64 20.40 -21.00
CA HIS A 348 -2.06 20.27 -22.33
C HIS A 348 -3.11 20.61 -23.40
N VAL A 349 -3.75 21.77 -23.25
CA VAL A 349 -4.47 22.44 -24.34
C VAL A 349 -4.18 23.93 -24.21
N LYS A 350 -3.12 24.39 -24.90
CA LYS A 350 -2.92 25.73 -25.49
C LYS A 350 -1.42 26.00 -25.70
N ALA A 351 -0.88 25.49 -26.81
CA ALA A 351 0.26 26.08 -27.53
C ALA A 351 0.44 25.36 -28.88
N SER A 352 -0.52 25.54 -29.79
CA SER A 352 -0.31 25.42 -31.24
C SER A 352 -1.54 25.99 -31.96
N SER A 353 -1.61 27.32 -31.97
CA SER A 353 -2.25 28.08 -33.05
C SER A 353 -1.15 28.50 -34.02
#